data_AF-S4NZG7-F1
#
_entry.id   AF-S4NZG7-F1
#
_cell.length_a   1.000
_cell.length_b   1.000
_cell.length_c   1.000
_cell.angle_alpha   90.00
_cell.angle_beta   90.00
_cell.angle_gamma   90.00
#
_symmetry.space_group_name_H-M   'P 1'
#
loop_
_entity.id
_entity.type
_entity.pdbx_description
1 polymer ?
#
loop_
_entity_poly.entity_id
_entity_poly.type
_entity_poly.pdbx_seq_one_letter_code
_entity_poly.pdbx_strand_id
1 'polypeptide(L)' 'GALLVSQKVAEGEGEVHMFTAYPGEVEGGLAVLTGEPSFFSIRAKHFSRIGLLSKTTVYSIMRERPSVV' A
#
# COMPACT_ATOMS: atom_id res chain seq x y z
N GLY A 1 1.36 16.09 0.28
CA GLY A 1 1.79 14.93 1.08
C GLY A 1 2.66 14.04 0.21
N ALA A 2 3.53 13.25 0.81
CA ALA A 2 4.36 12.26 0.10
C ALA A 2 4.62 11.08 1.03
N LEU A 3 4.54 9.86 0.50
CA LEU A 3 4.77 8.62 1.23
C LEU A 3 6.03 7.94 0.69
N LEU A 4 6.95 7.61 1.58
CA LEU A 4 8.13 6.80 1.29
C LEU A 4 7.72 5.33 1.37
N VAL A 5 7.93 4.58 0.29
CA VAL A 5 7.79 3.12 0.28
C VAL A 5 9.18 2.50 0.32
N SER A 6 9.38 1.60 1.27
CA SER A 6 10.66 0.93 1.49
C SER A 6 10.46 -0.55 1.77
N GLN A 7 11.49 -1.36 1.47
CA GLN A 7 11.48 -2.80 1.70
C GLN A 7 12.63 -3.18 2.61
N LYS A 8 12.39 -4.11 3.54
CA LYS A 8 13.46 -4.67 4.37
C LYS A 8 14.40 -5.52 3.51
N VAL A 9 15.70 -5.39 3.71
CA VAL A 9 16.69 -6.25 3.05
C VAL A 9 16.52 -7.69 3.54
N ALA A 10 16.60 -8.67 2.62
CA ALA A 10 16.42 -10.08 2.94
C ALA A 10 17.48 -10.59 3.95
N GLU A 11 18.70 -10.08 3.85
CA GLU A 11 19.83 -10.44 4.71
C GLU A 11 20.43 -9.16 5.32
N GLY A 12 20.34 -9.04 6.65
CA GLY A 12 20.91 -7.92 7.41
C GLY A 12 19.89 -6.93 7.98
N GLU A 13 20.40 -5.86 8.59
CA GLU A 13 19.60 -4.77 9.13
C GLU A 13 19.58 -3.59 8.16
N GLY A 14 18.40 -3.22 7.67
CA GLY A 14 18.23 -2.08 6.78
C GLY A 14 16.92 -2.11 6.00
N GLU A 15 16.49 -0.94 5.56
CA GLU A 15 15.42 -0.80 4.59
C GLU A 15 15.92 -0.03 3.37
N VAL A 16 15.57 -0.54 2.18
CA VAL A 16 15.90 0.07 0.90
C VAL A 16 14.71 0.89 0.43
N HIS A 17 14.98 2.13 -0.01
CA HIS A 17 13.97 2.95 -0.66
C HIS A 17 13.58 2.31 -1.99
N MET A 18 12.28 2.06 -2.16
CA MET A 18 11.75 1.53 -3.41
C MET A 18 11.28 2.67 -4.31
N PHE A 19 10.36 3.50 -3.81
CA PHE A 19 9.82 4.65 -4.52
C PHE A 19 9.09 5.60 -3.56
N THR A 20 8.70 6.78 -4.08
CA THR A 20 7.89 7.76 -3.35
C THR A 20 6.52 7.85 -3.99
N ALA A 21 5.47 7.66 -3.19
CA ALA A 21 4.10 7.84 -3.63
C ALA A 21 3.59 9.26 -3.36
N TYR A 22 2.83 9.79 -4.31
CA TYR A 22 2.28 11.14 -4.38
C TYR A 22 0.74 11.14 -4.30
N PRO A 23 0.11 12.30 -4.05
CA PRO A 23 -1.35 12.38 -3.97
C PRO A 23 -2.02 11.91 -5.27
N GLY A 24 -2.99 11.02 -5.14
CA GLY A 24 -3.71 10.39 -6.26
C GLY A 24 -3.27 8.95 -6.53
N GLU A 25 -2.16 8.51 -5.96
CA GLU A 25 -1.67 7.13 -6.07
C GLU A 25 -2.28 6.24 -4.98
N VAL A 26 -2.42 4.94 -5.29
CA VAL A 26 -3.03 3.92 -4.43
C VAL A 26 -2.02 2.81 -4.18
N GLU A 27 -1.77 2.52 -2.90
CA GLU A 27 -0.79 1.51 -2.46
C GLU A 27 -1.44 0.41 -1.63
N GLY A 28 -0.77 -0.74 -1.53
CA GLY A 28 -1.22 -1.87 -0.70
C GLY A 28 -2.33 -2.74 -1.32
N GLY A 29 -2.68 -2.51 -2.59
CA GLY A 29 -3.71 -3.28 -3.30
C GLY A 29 -3.43 -4.77 -3.35
N LEU A 30 -2.16 -5.17 -3.59
CA LEU A 30 -1.78 -6.59 -3.62
C LEU A 30 -2.07 -7.31 -2.30
N ALA A 31 -1.72 -6.71 -1.16
CA ALA A 31 -1.97 -7.30 0.15
C ALA A 31 -3.46 -7.51 0.41
N VAL A 32 -4.31 -6.63 -0.12
CA VAL A 32 -5.77 -6.80 -0.04
C VAL A 32 -6.22 -7.98 -0.91
N LEU A 33 -5.77 -8.04 -2.16
CA LEU A 33 -6.21 -9.04 -3.15
C LEU A 33 -5.73 -10.46 -2.84
N THR A 34 -4.46 -10.61 -2.42
CA THR A 34 -3.89 -11.92 -2.09
C THR A 34 -4.21 -12.33 -0.65
N GLY A 35 -4.47 -11.37 0.23
CA GLY A 35 -4.62 -11.60 1.65
C GLY A 35 -3.29 -11.84 2.39
N GLU A 36 -2.15 -11.70 1.70
CA GLU A 36 -0.83 -11.81 2.30
C GLU A 36 -0.36 -10.46 2.85
N PRO A 37 0.40 -10.43 3.97
CA PRO A 37 0.98 -9.20 4.48
C PRO A 37 1.90 -8.51 3.45
N SER A 38 1.87 -7.18 3.41
CA SER A 38 2.81 -6.40 2.59
C SER A 38 4.24 -6.55 3.11
N PHE A 39 5.19 -6.80 2.20
CA PHE A 39 6.63 -6.76 2.50
C PHE A 39 7.19 -5.32 2.55
N PHE A 40 6.36 -4.32 2.25
CA PHE A 40 6.74 -2.91 2.21
C PHE A 40 6.32 -2.15 3.47
N SER A 41 7.22 -1.28 3.92
CA SER A 41 6.98 -0.23 4.91
C SER A 41 6.58 1.06 4.19
N ILE A 42 5.50 1.71 4.63
CA ILE A 42 5.04 3.00 4.09
C ILE A 42 5.15 4.05 5.20
N ARG A 43 5.89 5.13 4.94
CA ARG A 43 6.09 6.22 5.91
C ARG A 43 5.79 7.59 5.31
N ALA A 44 5.09 8.44 6.04
CA ALA A 44 4.87 9.81 5.61
C ALA A 44 6.18 10.62 5.71
N LYS A 45 6.64 11.19 4.58
CA LYS A 45 7.80 12.10 4.54
C LYS A 45 7.45 13.53 4.96
N HIS A 46 6.20 13.91 4.72
CA HIS A 46 5.62 15.20 5.07
C HIS A 46 4.22 14.99 5.66
N PHE A 47 3.61 16.03 6.23
CA PHE A 47 2.19 16.00 6.57
C PHE A 47 1.37 15.51 5.37
N SER A 48 0.71 14.37 5.58
CA SER A 48 0.02 13.62 4.53
C SER A 48 -1.33 13.18 5.08
N ARG A 49 -2.36 13.32 4.24
CA ARG A 49 -3.70 12.83 4.53
C ARG A 49 -3.94 11.64 3.63
N ILE A 50 -4.28 10.49 4.22
CA ILE A 50 -4.47 9.24 3.50
C ILE A 50 -5.94 8.82 3.58
N GLY A 51 -6.46 8.25 2.49
CA GLY A 51 -7.68 7.48 2.50
C GLY A 51 -7.35 6.02 2.78
N LEU A 52 -8.20 5.34 3.56
CA LEU A 52 -8.03 3.92 3.85
C LEU A 52 -9.26 3.15 3.37
N LEU A 53 -9.03 2.12 2.56
CA LEU A 53 -10.05 1.14 2.22
C LEU A 53 -9.69 -0.17 2.91
N SER A 54 -10.63 -0.69 3.71
CA SER A 54 -10.44 -1.99 4.36
C SER A 54 -10.58 -3.13 3.35
N LYS A 55 -10.03 -4.30 3.69
CA LYS A 55 -10.23 -5.54 2.91
C LYS A 55 -11.72 -5.78 2.66
N THR A 56 -12.55 -5.73 3.70
CA THR A 56 -13.99 -5.92 3.58
C THR A 56 -14.63 -4.95 2.58
N THR A 57 -14.26 -3.66 2.63
CA THR A 57 -14.76 -2.64 1.72
C THR A 57 -14.41 -2.98 0.27
N VAL A 58 -13.14 -3.32 -0.01
CA VAL A 58 -12.69 -3.64 -1.37
C VAL A 58 -13.41 -4.89 -1.90
N TYR A 59 -13.54 -5.94 -1.08
CA TYR A 59 -14.21 -7.17 -1.49
C TYR A 59 -15.70 -6.98 -1.73
N SER A 60 -16.38 -6.13 -0.94
CA SER A 60 -17.78 -5.76 -1.20
C SER A 60 -17.92 -5.08 -2.57
N ILE A 61 -17.04 -4.14 -2.92
CA ILE A 61 -17.05 -3.47 -4.22
C ILE A 61 -16.79 -4.47 -5.35
N MET A 62 -15.79 -5.35 -5.20
CA MET A 62 -15.48 -6.39 -6.19
C MET A 62 -16.65 -7.38 -6.39
N ARG A 63 -17.37 -7.71 -5.31
CA ARG A 63 -18.54 -8.59 -5.39
C ARG A 63 -19.66 -7.99 -6.24
N GLU A 64 -19.87 -6.68 -6.16
CA GLU A 64 -20.88 -5.98 -6.96
C GLU A 64 -20.40 -5.69 -8.39
N ARG A 65 -19.11 -5.34 -8.54
CA ARG A 65 -18.47 -5.06 -9.83
C ARG A 65 -17.11 -5.77 -9.91
N PRO A 66 -17.04 -6.98 -10.47
CA PRO A 66 -15.80 -7.76 -10.50
C PRO A 66 -14.65 -7.13 -11.31
N SER A 67 -14.95 -6.28 -12.29
CA SER A 67 -13.98 -5.63 -13.18
C SER A 67 -13.33 -4.36 -12.63
N VAL A 68 -13.46 -4.07 -11.33
CA VAL A 68 -12.84 -2.89 -10.69
C VAL A 68 -11.36 -2.99 -10.46
N VAL A 69 -10.82 -4.21 -10.52
CA VAL A 69 -9.41 -4.53 -10.27
C VAL A 69 -8.72 -4.79 -11.59
#